data_AF-A0A947EHQ6-F1
#
_entry.id   AF-A0A947EHQ6-F1
#
_cell.length_a   1.000
_cell.length_b   1.000
_cell.length_c   1.000
_cell.angle_alpha   90.00
_cell.angle_beta   90.00
_cell.angle_gamma   90.00
#
_symmetry.space_group_name_H-M   'P 1'
#
loop_
_entity.id
_entity.type
_entity.pdbx_description
1 polymer ?
#
loop_
_entity_poly.entity_id
_entity_poly.type
_entity_poly.pdbx_seq_one_letter_code
_entity_poly.pdbx_strand_id
1 'polypeptide(L)'
;INPEASEKRLVAVGRFSTVILMVFSAALALLMQNAMQIFDMLLLFGAGTGLIFILRWFWWRINAWTEISAMFASGILSILLKATPLGDFFFSTDTGIFPDWGEIPFVMIITTIIWLTATFATQPESKDVLRSFYKKIQPGGPGWSKVVDEAKIDNVEVDLGEKWSVPSGILAMLLGVVLIYTIMFATGHWIYGHTTSALILTGIAIVSGFSLIKAWGRMKDDIL
;
A
#
# COMPACT_ATOMS: atom_id res chain seq x y z
N ILE A 1 -20.32 11.35 -19.89
CA ILE A 1 -18.95 10.95 -20.26
C ILE A 1 -18.92 10.84 -21.79
N ASN A 2 -17.99 11.53 -22.48
CA ASN A 2 -17.89 11.53 -23.95
C ASN A 2 -16.54 10.89 -24.35
N PRO A 3 -16.52 9.64 -24.88
CA PRO A 3 -15.30 8.94 -25.26
C PRO A 3 -14.51 9.61 -26.40
N GLU A 4 -15.15 10.43 -27.23
CA GLU A 4 -14.52 11.15 -28.35
C GLU A 4 -14.25 12.63 -28.05
N ALA A 5 -14.11 12.99 -26.77
CA ALA A 5 -13.79 14.36 -26.40
C ALA A 5 -12.43 14.80 -26.95
N SER A 6 -12.38 15.97 -27.59
CA SER A 6 -11.11 16.55 -28.04
C SER A 6 -10.17 16.85 -26.87
N GLU A 7 -8.86 16.81 -27.12
CA GLU A 7 -7.84 17.12 -26.08
C GLU A 7 -8.09 18.47 -25.40
N LYS A 8 -8.50 19.49 -26.16
CA LYS A 8 -8.85 20.81 -25.60
C LYS A 8 -9.95 20.71 -24.54
N ARG A 9 -10.94 19.85 -24.75
CA ARG A 9 -12.03 19.63 -23.81
C ARG A 9 -11.57 18.84 -22.59
N LEU A 10 -10.71 17.84 -22.77
CA LEU A 10 -10.09 17.09 -21.66
C LEU A 10 -9.25 18.01 -20.76
N VAL A 11 -8.43 18.89 -21.36
CA VAL A 11 -7.64 19.88 -20.61
C VAL A 11 -8.53 20.88 -19.89
N ALA A 12 -9.61 21.36 -20.53
CA ALA A 12 -10.55 22.28 -19.90
C ALA A 12 -11.25 21.67 -18.68
N VAL A 13 -11.72 20.42 -18.80
CA VAL A 13 -12.32 19.68 -17.68
C VAL A 13 -11.29 19.42 -16.58
N GLY A 14 -10.06 19.02 -16.95
CA GLY A 14 -8.98 18.83 -15.98
C GLY A 14 -8.70 20.10 -15.18
N ARG A 15 -8.56 21.25 -15.84
CA ARG A 15 -8.37 22.55 -15.19
C ARG A 15 -9.54 22.91 -14.26
N PHE A 16 -10.77 22.72 -14.72
CA PHE A 16 -11.97 22.99 -13.92
C PHE A 16 -12.01 22.11 -12.67
N SER A 17 -11.73 20.82 -12.80
CA SER A 17 -11.61 19.89 -11.67
C SER A 17 -10.51 20.30 -10.70
N THR A 18 -9.35 20.75 -11.18
CA THR A 18 -8.27 21.26 -10.32
C THR A 18 -8.71 22.48 -9.53
N VAL A 19 -9.42 23.42 -10.16
CA VAL A 19 -9.96 24.60 -9.46
C VAL A 19 -10.95 24.20 -8.37
N ILE A 20 -11.87 23.28 -8.66
CA ILE A 20 -12.80 22.75 -7.66
C ILE A 20 -12.05 22.08 -6.49
N LEU A 21 -11.05 21.24 -6.79
CA LEU A 21 -10.23 20.58 -5.77
C LEU A 21 -9.50 21.62 -4.91
N MET A 22 -8.94 22.68 -5.49
CA MET A 22 -8.30 23.76 -4.75
C MET A 22 -9.28 24.46 -3.79
N VAL A 23 -10.53 24.70 -4.21
CA VAL A 23 -11.55 25.29 -3.34
C VAL A 23 -11.87 24.37 -2.16
N PHE A 24 -12.05 23.06 -2.40
CA PHE A 24 -12.29 22.10 -1.32
C PHE A 24 -11.09 21.95 -0.38
N SER A 25 -9.86 21.92 -0.91
CA SER A 25 -8.64 21.89 -0.11
C SER A 25 -8.50 23.15 0.75
N ALA A 26 -8.80 24.33 0.22
CA ALA A 26 -8.80 25.57 0.98
C ALA A 26 -9.86 25.56 2.09
N ALA A 27 -11.07 25.09 1.80
CA ALA A 27 -12.13 24.96 2.80
C ALA A 27 -11.74 23.99 3.93
N LEU A 28 -11.19 22.82 3.59
CA LEU A 28 -10.71 21.85 4.57
C LEU A 28 -9.56 22.43 5.41
N ALA A 29 -8.64 23.17 4.80
CA ALA A 29 -7.55 23.82 5.52
C ALA A 29 -8.03 24.84 6.56
N LEU A 30 -9.13 25.55 6.30
CA LEU A 30 -9.74 26.48 7.27
C LEU A 30 -10.40 25.76 8.46
N LEU A 31 -10.83 24.51 8.29
CA LEU A 31 -11.40 23.69 9.37
C LEU A 31 -10.33 23.08 10.27
N MET A 32 -9.09 22.97 9.79
CA MET A 32 -7.98 22.33 10.50
C MET A 32 -7.25 23.34 11.38
N GLN A 33 -7.10 23.01 12.66
CA GLN A 33 -6.49 23.92 13.63
C GLN A 33 -4.96 23.79 13.69
N ASN A 34 -4.41 22.64 13.30
CA ASN A 34 -2.98 22.40 13.32
C ASN A 34 -2.53 21.41 12.22
N ALA A 35 -1.25 21.47 11.86
CA ALA A 35 -0.68 20.62 10.81
C ALA A 35 -0.56 19.14 11.21
N MET A 36 -0.45 18.84 12.51
CA MET A 36 -0.36 17.48 13.03
C MET A 36 -1.66 16.71 12.78
N GLN A 37 -2.81 17.36 12.97
CA GLN A 37 -4.14 16.82 12.70
C GLN A 37 -4.29 16.42 11.22
N ILE A 38 -3.79 17.25 10.31
CA ILE A 38 -3.79 16.93 8.87
C ILE A 38 -2.89 15.73 8.59
N PHE A 39 -1.71 15.69 9.20
CA PHE A 39 -0.76 14.60 9.04
C PHE A 39 -1.33 13.27 9.55
N ASP A 40 -1.94 13.26 10.73
CA ASP A 40 -2.57 12.07 11.31
C ASP A 40 -3.76 11.59 10.46
N MET A 41 -4.56 12.53 9.95
CA MET A 41 -5.65 12.22 9.02
C MET A 41 -5.14 11.56 7.72
N LEU A 42 -4.03 12.06 7.16
CA LEU A 42 -3.36 11.48 6.00
C LEU A 42 -2.81 10.07 6.30
N LEU A 43 -2.20 9.87 7.48
CA LEU A 43 -1.71 8.56 7.89
C LEU A 43 -2.84 7.54 8.02
N LEU A 44 -3.95 7.90 8.66
CA LEU A 44 -5.12 7.01 8.82
C LEU A 44 -5.76 6.67 7.48
N PHE A 45 -5.87 7.67 6.60
CA PHE A 45 -6.38 7.46 5.25
C PHE A 45 -5.52 6.44 4.47
N GLY A 46 -4.20 6.64 4.48
CA GLY A 46 -3.24 5.78 3.81
C GLY A 46 -3.15 4.38 4.41
N ALA A 47 -3.25 4.26 5.74
CA ALA A 47 -3.22 2.98 6.45
C ALA A 47 -4.35 2.04 6.03
N GLY A 48 -5.56 2.57 5.79
CA GLY A 48 -6.70 1.78 5.34
C GLY A 48 -6.56 1.26 3.90
N THR A 49 -5.93 2.02 3.00
CA THR A 49 -5.80 1.66 1.57
C THR A 49 -4.49 0.94 1.22
N GLY A 50 -3.45 1.05 2.06
CA GLY A 50 -2.11 0.57 1.74
C GLY A 50 -2.04 -0.92 1.41
N LEU A 51 -2.81 -1.75 2.12
CA LEU A 51 -2.85 -3.20 1.89
C LEU A 51 -3.36 -3.55 0.48
N ILE A 52 -4.37 -2.84 -0.03
CA ILE A 52 -4.94 -3.10 -1.36
C ILE A 52 -3.96 -2.75 -2.47
N PHE A 53 -3.24 -1.64 -2.34
CA PHE A 53 -2.26 -1.24 -3.35
C PHE A 53 -1.15 -2.27 -3.54
N ILE A 54 -0.87 -3.07 -2.52
CA ILE A 54 0.04 -4.22 -2.61
C ILE A 54 -0.71 -5.45 -3.12
N LEU A 55 -1.83 -5.83 -2.49
CA LEU A 55 -2.56 -7.06 -2.79
C LEU A 55 -3.06 -7.13 -4.23
N ARG A 56 -3.42 -6.01 -4.86
CA ARG A 56 -3.90 -5.99 -6.25
C ARG A 56 -2.91 -6.61 -7.25
N TRP A 57 -1.61 -6.57 -6.96
CA TRP A 57 -0.59 -7.18 -7.80
C TRP A 57 -0.56 -8.70 -7.66
N PHE A 58 -0.92 -9.21 -6.48
CA PHE A 58 -0.79 -10.62 -6.13
C PHE A 58 -2.12 -11.38 -6.10
N TRP A 59 -3.26 -10.67 -6.16
CA TRP A 59 -4.58 -11.27 -6.05
C TRP A 59 -5.54 -10.73 -7.12
N TRP A 60 -5.81 -11.57 -8.12
CA TRP A 60 -6.67 -11.29 -9.27
C TRP A 60 -8.12 -10.85 -8.96
N ARG A 61 -8.59 -11.06 -7.73
CA ARG A 61 -9.96 -10.71 -7.31
C ARG A 61 -10.14 -9.22 -7.03
N ILE A 62 -9.04 -8.52 -6.74
CA ILE A 62 -9.09 -7.09 -6.45
C ILE A 62 -9.51 -6.37 -7.73
N ASN A 63 -10.65 -5.68 -7.69
CA ASN A 63 -11.21 -4.94 -8.81
C ASN A 63 -11.38 -3.45 -8.45
N ALA A 64 -11.90 -2.65 -9.38
CA ALA A 64 -12.12 -1.23 -9.15
C ALA A 64 -13.05 -0.95 -7.95
N TRP A 65 -14.08 -1.77 -7.73
CA TRP A 65 -15.00 -1.62 -6.60
C TRP A 65 -14.32 -1.90 -5.25
N THR A 66 -13.40 -2.86 -5.20
CA THR A 66 -12.55 -3.11 -4.04
C THR A 66 -11.75 -1.86 -3.67
N GLU A 67 -11.05 -1.26 -4.64
CA GLU A 67 -10.25 -0.06 -4.41
C GLU A 67 -11.12 1.12 -3.95
N ILE A 68 -12.23 1.39 -4.66
CA ILE A 68 -13.16 2.47 -4.34
C ILE A 68 -13.74 2.29 -2.93
N SER A 69 -14.23 1.09 -2.61
CA SER A 69 -14.83 0.81 -1.30
C SER A 69 -13.85 1.07 -0.15
N ALA A 70 -12.57 0.73 -0.32
CA ALA A 70 -11.55 0.94 0.68
C ALA A 70 -11.19 2.42 0.85
N MET A 71 -11.05 3.17 -0.25
CA MET A 71 -10.75 4.60 -0.21
C MET A 71 -11.87 5.38 0.48
N PHE A 72 -13.13 5.05 0.19
CA PHE A 72 -14.26 5.67 0.88
C PHE A 72 -14.35 5.24 2.34
N ALA A 73 -14.14 3.96 2.64
CA ALA A 73 -14.14 3.47 4.02
C ALA A 73 -13.05 4.15 4.86
N SER A 74 -11.79 4.16 4.40
CA SER A 74 -10.69 4.80 5.13
C SER A 74 -10.86 6.31 5.22
N GLY A 75 -11.37 6.96 4.16
CA GLY A 75 -11.73 8.39 4.15
C GLY A 75 -12.77 8.75 5.19
N ILE A 76 -13.90 8.04 5.17
CA ILE A 76 -15.00 8.29 6.10
C ILE A 76 -14.56 7.99 7.53
N LEU A 77 -13.87 6.87 7.78
CA LEU A 77 -13.36 6.53 9.12
C LEU A 77 -12.36 7.57 9.63
N SER A 78 -11.43 8.01 8.79
CA SER A 78 -10.44 9.03 9.15
C SER A 78 -11.10 10.36 9.52
N ILE A 79 -12.10 10.80 8.74
CA ILE A 79 -12.89 12.00 9.05
C ILE A 79 -13.70 11.81 10.33
N LEU A 80 -14.39 10.68 10.51
CA LEU A 80 -15.19 10.42 11.70
C LEU A 80 -14.32 10.41 12.97
N LEU A 81 -13.15 9.78 12.93
CA LEU A 81 -12.28 9.71 14.10
C LEU A 81 -11.59 11.06 14.40
N LYS A 82 -11.13 11.81 13.38
CA LYS A 82 -10.35 13.05 13.59
C LYS A 82 -11.16 14.34 13.63
N ALA A 83 -12.37 14.35 13.09
CA ALA A 83 -13.23 15.54 13.03
C ALA A 83 -14.46 15.45 13.95
N THR A 84 -14.67 14.32 14.64
CA THR A 84 -15.78 14.15 15.59
C THR A 84 -15.28 13.63 16.94
N PRO A 85 -16.08 13.75 18.03
CA PRO A 85 -15.70 13.23 19.35
C PRO A 85 -15.54 11.69 19.40
N LEU A 86 -15.83 10.98 18.31
CA LEU A 86 -15.70 9.52 18.25
C LEU A 86 -14.25 9.07 18.42
N GLY A 87 -13.27 9.81 17.88
CA GLY A 87 -11.85 9.48 18.05
C GLY A 87 -11.45 9.48 19.52
N ASP A 88 -11.78 10.57 20.24
CA ASP A 88 -11.49 10.70 21.67
C ASP A 88 -12.26 9.66 22.50
N PHE A 89 -13.52 9.40 22.14
CA PHE A 89 -14.33 8.39 22.82
C PHE A 89 -13.71 6.98 22.73
N PHE A 90 -13.16 6.61 21.58
CA PHE A 90 -12.56 5.29 21.39
C PHE A 90 -11.10 5.22 21.81
N PHE A 91 -10.29 6.26 21.59
CA PHE A 91 -8.82 6.18 21.64
C PHE A 91 -8.15 7.29 22.47
N SER A 92 -8.90 8.08 23.25
CA SER A 92 -8.25 9.06 24.16
C SER A 92 -7.40 8.35 25.23
N THR A 93 -6.29 8.99 25.61
CA THR A 93 -5.32 8.43 26.56
C THR A 93 -5.92 8.12 27.93
N ASP A 94 -6.81 8.97 28.42
CA ASP A 94 -7.35 8.87 29.79
C ASP A 94 -8.76 8.25 29.86
N THR A 95 -9.56 8.39 28.81
CA THR A 95 -10.99 8.03 28.81
C THR A 95 -11.40 7.08 27.68
N GLY A 96 -10.46 6.70 26.81
CA GLY A 96 -10.72 5.87 25.64
C GLY A 96 -11.04 4.43 26.03
N ILE A 97 -11.92 3.79 25.26
CA ILE A 97 -12.22 2.36 25.39
C ILE A 97 -11.00 1.51 24.99
N PHE A 98 -10.21 2.00 24.04
CA PHE A 98 -9.03 1.35 23.49
C PHE A 98 -7.77 2.21 23.69
N PRO A 99 -6.57 1.61 23.63
CA PRO A 99 -5.32 2.36 23.66
C PRO A 99 -5.21 3.35 22.51
N ASP A 100 -4.55 4.49 22.75
CA ASP A 100 -4.31 5.56 21.78
C ASP A 100 -3.64 5.08 20.47
N TRP A 101 -2.63 4.22 20.58
CA TRP A 101 -1.96 3.60 19.44
C TRP A 101 -2.85 2.66 18.62
N GLY A 102 -4.00 2.26 19.18
CA GLY A 102 -4.97 1.33 18.57
C GLY A 102 -5.78 1.95 17.43
N GLU A 103 -5.74 3.27 17.25
CA GLU A 103 -6.51 3.99 16.23
C GLU A 103 -6.16 3.53 14.80
N ILE A 104 -4.87 3.44 14.47
CA ILE A 104 -4.40 3.02 13.14
C ILE A 104 -4.76 1.56 12.83
N PRO A 105 -4.46 0.58 13.72
CA PRO A 105 -4.92 -0.80 13.55
C PRO A 105 -6.43 -0.93 13.40
N PHE A 106 -7.21 -0.13 14.14
CA PHE A 106 -8.66 -0.14 14.05
C PHE A 106 -9.14 0.25 12.65
N VAL A 107 -8.66 1.38 12.12
CA VAL A 107 -9.02 1.80 10.75
C VAL A 107 -8.61 0.76 9.73
N MET A 108 -7.42 0.17 9.88
CA MET A 108 -6.92 -0.88 8.99
C MET A 108 -7.84 -2.11 8.99
N ILE A 109 -8.23 -2.61 10.16
CA ILE A 109 -9.07 -3.81 10.31
C ILE A 109 -10.47 -3.55 9.74
N ILE A 110 -11.10 -2.43 10.12
CA ILE A 110 -12.46 -2.12 9.64
C ILE A 110 -12.47 -1.89 8.13
N THR A 111 -11.52 -1.12 7.61
CA THR A 111 -11.38 -0.92 6.16
C THR A 111 -11.16 -2.26 5.45
N THR A 112 -10.36 -3.16 6.06
CA THR A 112 -10.12 -4.51 5.53
C THR A 112 -11.38 -5.35 5.41
N ILE A 113 -12.21 -5.35 6.44
CA ILE A 113 -13.50 -6.04 6.42
C ILE A 113 -14.41 -5.48 5.32
N ILE A 114 -14.47 -4.15 5.18
CA ILE A 114 -15.34 -3.49 4.19
C ILE A 114 -14.91 -3.85 2.77
N TRP A 115 -13.63 -3.70 2.44
CA TRP A 115 -13.19 -3.95 1.06
C TRP A 115 -13.18 -5.44 0.72
N LEU A 116 -12.91 -6.33 1.68
CA LEU A 116 -13.07 -7.78 1.47
C LEU A 116 -14.53 -8.12 1.17
N THR A 117 -15.47 -7.52 1.91
CA THR A 117 -16.91 -7.69 1.65
C THR A 117 -17.26 -7.22 0.25
N ALA A 118 -16.77 -6.04 -0.16
CA ALA A 118 -16.97 -5.54 -1.52
C ALA A 118 -16.35 -6.46 -2.59
N THR A 119 -15.16 -7.01 -2.33
CA THR A 119 -14.45 -7.93 -3.24
C THR A 119 -15.23 -9.21 -3.48
N PHE A 120 -15.86 -9.76 -2.44
CA PHE A 120 -16.68 -10.98 -2.57
C PHE A 120 -18.10 -10.71 -3.05
N ALA A 121 -18.63 -9.51 -2.84
CA ALA A 121 -19.96 -9.10 -3.32
C ALA A 121 -19.96 -8.66 -4.80
N THR A 122 -18.82 -8.19 -5.31
CA THR A 122 -18.70 -7.69 -6.69
C THR A 122 -18.13 -8.74 -7.63
N GLN A 123 -18.44 -8.60 -8.92
CA GLN A 123 -17.88 -9.49 -9.94
C GLN A 123 -16.40 -9.19 -10.16
N PRO A 124 -15.55 -10.22 -10.33
CA PRO A 124 -14.18 -10.00 -10.74
C PRO A 124 -14.12 -9.38 -12.14
N GLU A 125 -12.98 -8.77 -12.49
CA GLU A 125 -12.74 -8.21 -13.82
C GLU A 125 -12.90 -9.28 -14.92
N SER A 126 -13.15 -8.82 -16.15
CA SER A 126 -13.37 -9.72 -17.28
C SER A 126 -12.16 -10.61 -17.55
N LYS A 127 -12.40 -11.83 -18.05
CA LYS A 127 -11.33 -12.79 -18.34
C LYS A 127 -10.29 -12.20 -19.29
N ASP A 128 -10.72 -11.42 -20.28
CA ASP A 128 -9.82 -10.82 -21.26
C ASP A 128 -8.87 -9.78 -20.64
N VAL A 129 -9.37 -8.97 -19.70
CA VAL A 129 -8.55 -7.99 -18.97
C VAL A 129 -7.54 -8.71 -18.08
N LEU A 130 -7.98 -9.72 -17.32
CA LEU A 130 -7.12 -10.50 -16.43
C LEU A 130 -6.03 -11.24 -17.21
N ARG A 131 -6.37 -11.86 -18.34
CA ARG A 131 -5.40 -12.53 -19.23
C ARG A 131 -4.43 -11.53 -19.85
N SER A 132 -4.92 -10.39 -20.33
CA SER A 132 -4.08 -9.35 -20.91
C SER A 132 -3.09 -8.76 -19.90
N PHE A 133 -3.53 -8.60 -18.65
CA PHE A 133 -2.67 -8.19 -17.55
C PHE A 133 -1.61 -9.25 -17.26
N TYR A 134 -2.01 -10.51 -17.10
CA TYR A 134 -1.07 -11.60 -16.80
C TYR A 134 -0.02 -11.76 -17.91
N LYS A 135 -0.42 -11.73 -19.19
CA LYS A 135 0.51 -11.79 -20.34
C LYS A 135 1.58 -10.70 -20.31
N LYS A 136 1.23 -9.50 -19.84
CA LYS A 136 2.12 -8.34 -19.82
C LYS A 136 3.02 -8.27 -18.59
N ILE A 137 2.53 -8.71 -17.43
CA ILE A 137 3.15 -8.43 -16.13
C ILE A 137 3.75 -9.69 -15.49
N GLN A 138 3.27 -10.89 -15.82
CA GLN A 138 3.68 -12.16 -15.19
C GLN A 138 3.84 -12.03 -13.66
N PRO A 139 2.81 -11.53 -12.93
CA PRO A 139 2.94 -11.11 -11.53
C PRO A 139 3.37 -12.22 -10.55
N GLY A 140 3.30 -13.49 -10.98
CA GLY A 140 3.67 -14.67 -10.22
C GLY A 140 2.82 -14.88 -8.95
N GLY A 141 3.02 -16.03 -8.32
CA GLY A 141 2.41 -16.36 -7.02
C GLY A 141 1.03 -17.05 -7.10
N PRO A 142 0.55 -17.55 -5.96
CA PRO A 142 -0.61 -18.46 -5.91
C PRO A 142 -1.94 -17.78 -6.21
N GLY A 143 -2.03 -16.47 -6.01
CA GLY A 143 -3.27 -15.74 -6.24
C GLY A 143 -3.73 -15.84 -7.69
N TRP A 144 -2.83 -15.92 -8.66
CA TRP A 144 -3.18 -15.97 -10.09
C TRP A 144 -3.45 -17.37 -10.65
N SER A 145 -3.26 -18.43 -9.84
CA SER A 145 -3.43 -19.84 -10.25
C SER A 145 -4.73 -20.08 -11.01
N LYS A 146 -5.86 -19.64 -10.47
CA LYS A 146 -7.17 -19.81 -11.11
C LYS A 146 -7.28 -19.19 -12.50
N VAL A 147 -6.68 -18.01 -12.72
CA VAL A 147 -6.71 -17.34 -14.04
C VAL A 147 -5.87 -18.11 -15.05
N VAL A 148 -4.73 -18.64 -14.61
CA VAL A 148 -3.84 -19.47 -15.43
C VAL A 148 -4.51 -20.80 -15.78
N ASP A 149 -5.15 -21.46 -14.82
CA ASP A 149 -5.85 -22.72 -15.02
C ASP A 149 -7.04 -22.57 -15.98
N GLU A 150 -7.85 -21.51 -15.81
CA GLU A 150 -8.95 -21.20 -16.74
C GLU A 150 -8.43 -20.85 -18.15
N ALA A 151 -7.26 -20.23 -18.28
CA ALA A 151 -6.66 -19.97 -19.58
C ALA A 151 -6.14 -21.24 -20.27
N LYS A 152 -5.54 -22.15 -19.50
CA LYS A 152 -5.09 -23.47 -19.99
C LYS A 152 -6.26 -24.31 -20.52
N ILE A 153 -7.40 -24.31 -19.81
CA ILE A 153 -8.62 -25.01 -20.24
C ILE A 153 -9.13 -24.44 -21.57
N ASP A 154 -9.06 -23.12 -21.76
CA ASP A 154 -9.49 -22.45 -22.98
C ASP A 154 -8.42 -22.51 -24.11
N ASN A 155 -7.35 -23.31 -23.96
CA ASN A 155 -6.22 -23.42 -24.87
C ASN A 155 -5.53 -22.08 -25.19
N VAL A 156 -5.54 -21.15 -24.25
CA VAL A 156 -4.83 -19.87 -24.36
C VAL A 156 -3.56 -19.95 -23.53
N GLU A 157 -2.39 -19.91 -24.18
CA GLU A 157 -1.13 -19.73 -23.48
C GLU A 157 -1.01 -18.29 -22.96
N VAL A 158 -0.87 -18.18 -21.64
CA VAL A 158 -0.76 -16.91 -20.90
C VAL A 158 0.47 -16.90 -20.00
N ASP A 159 0.93 -18.08 -19.57
CA ASP A 159 2.09 -18.26 -18.71
C ASP A 159 3.36 -18.40 -19.54
N LEU A 160 4.31 -17.48 -19.35
CA LEU A 160 5.59 -17.47 -20.04
C LEU A 160 6.67 -18.28 -19.29
N GLY A 161 6.33 -18.86 -18.13
CA GLY A 161 7.25 -19.65 -17.33
C GLY A 161 8.27 -18.81 -16.54
N GLU A 162 7.98 -17.52 -16.35
CA GLU A 162 8.82 -16.65 -15.55
C GLU A 162 8.78 -17.04 -14.07
N LYS A 163 9.95 -17.04 -13.42
CA LYS A 163 10.06 -17.43 -12.02
C LYS A 163 9.45 -16.36 -11.11
N TRP A 164 8.75 -16.83 -10.08
CA TRP A 164 8.17 -15.95 -9.07
C TRP A 164 9.25 -15.28 -8.21
N SER A 165 9.49 -13.98 -8.44
CA SER A 165 10.56 -13.20 -7.80
C SER A 165 10.16 -12.51 -6.48
N VAL A 166 8.87 -12.48 -6.15
CA VAL A 166 8.33 -11.74 -4.99
C VAL A 166 8.91 -12.20 -3.65
N PRO A 167 9.04 -13.51 -3.34
CA PRO A 167 9.63 -13.94 -2.07
C PRO A 167 11.07 -13.45 -1.89
N SER A 168 11.86 -13.48 -2.97
CA SER A 168 13.22 -12.94 -3.00
C SER A 168 13.22 -11.42 -2.82
N GLY A 169 12.26 -10.72 -3.42
CA GLY A 169 12.05 -9.29 -3.24
C GLY A 169 11.69 -8.90 -1.79
N ILE A 170 10.80 -9.65 -1.13
CA ILE A 170 10.44 -9.44 0.29
C ILE A 170 11.65 -9.70 1.19
N LEU A 171 12.44 -10.74 0.92
CA LEU A 171 13.67 -11.00 1.66
C LEU A 171 14.66 -9.84 1.50
N ALA A 172 14.86 -9.33 0.29
CA ALA A 172 15.70 -8.18 0.03
C ALA A 172 15.18 -6.91 0.75
N MET A 173 13.87 -6.70 0.77
CA MET A 173 13.25 -5.60 1.53
C MET A 173 13.56 -5.71 3.02
N LEU A 174 13.37 -6.87 3.64
CA LEU A 174 13.64 -7.08 5.07
C LEU A 174 15.14 -6.88 5.40
N LEU A 175 16.04 -7.39 4.56
CA LEU A 175 17.48 -7.16 4.70
C LEU A 175 17.82 -5.66 4.58
N GLY A 176 17.18 -4.95 3.65
CA GLY A 176 17.31 -3.50 3.49
C GLY A 176 16.82 -2.73 4.72
N VAL A 177 15.68 -3.11 5.29
CA VAL A 177 15.14 -2.52 6.53
C VAL A 177 16.12 -2.72 7.68
N VAL A 178 16.60 -3.95 7.90
CA VAL A 178 17.62 -4.25 8.92
C VAL A 178 18.88 -3.42 8.70
N LEU A 179 19.35 -3.33 7.46
CA LEU A 179 20.56 -2.56 7.10
C LEU A 179 20.40 -1.07 7.46
N ILE A 180 19.29 -0.44 7.06
CA ILE A 180 19.07 0.99 7.30
C ILE A 180 18.97 1.28 8.80
N TYR A 181 18.16 0.51 9.54
CA TYR A 181 18.02 0.73 10.98
C TYR A 181 19.32 0.49 11.74
N THR A 182 20.06 -0.57 11.40
CA THR A 182 21.34 -0.87 12.07
C THR A 182 22.39 0.19 11.79
N ILE A 183 22.47 0.73 10.57
CA ILE A 183 23.33 1.88 10.26
C ILE A 183 22.91 3.10 11.10
N MET A 184 21.62 3.44 11.09
CA MET A 184 21.09 4.60 11.83
C MET A 184 21.42 4.52 13.33
N PHE A 185 21.15 3.39 13.97
CA PHE A 185 21.46 3.20 15.39
C PHE A 185 22.97 3.09 15.65
N ALA A 186 23.74 2.43 14.78
CA ALA A 186 25.19 2.34 14.91
C ALA A 186 25.82 3.74 14.88
N THR A 187 25.43 4.60 13.94
CA THR A 187 25.88 5.99 13.87
C THR A 187 25.55 6.74 15.16
N GLY A 188 24.33 6.58 15.69
CA GLY A 188 23.97 7.14 16.99
C GLY A 188 24.88 6.67 18.12
N HIS A 189 25.10 5.35 18.25
CA HIS A 189 25.95 4.79 19.30
C HIS A 189 27.42 5.19 19.19
N TRP A 190 27.95 5.38 17.97
CA TRP A 190 29.28 5.95 17.75
C TRP A 190 29.37 7.38 18.27
N ILE A 191 28.36 8.21 18.00
CA ILE A 191 28.31 9.60 18.46
C ILE A 191 28.21 9.68 20.00
N TYR A 192 27.41 8.81 20.62
CA TYR A 192 27.22 8.78 22.08
C TYR A 192 28.35 8.07 22.84
N GLY A 193 29.39 7.57 22.16
CA GLY A 193 30.52 6.89 22.81
C GLY A 193 30.22 5.47 23.33
N HIS A 194 29.08 4.89 22.98
CA HIS A 194 28.71 3.51 23.33
C HIS A 194 29.34 2.50 22.35
N THR A 195 30.66 2.31 22.48
CA THR A 195 31.49 1.57 21.51
C THR A 195 31.09 0.10 21.31
N THR A 196 30.70 -0.62 22.36
CA THR A 196 30.29 -2.04 22.24
C THR A 196 29.02 -2.19 21.40
N SER A 197 27.97 -1.40 21.68
CA SER A 197 26.72 -1.43 20.90
C SER A 197 26.94 -0.95 19.46
N ALA A 198 27.80 0.07 19.28
CA ALA A 198 28.16 0.57 17.96
C ALA A 198 28.83 -0.51 17.09
N LEU A 199 29.78 -1.27 17.65
CA LEU A 199 30.46 -2.36 16.96
C LEU A 199 29.52 -3.50 16.57
N ILE A 200 28.63 -3.92 17.49
CA ILE A 200 27.65 -4.97 17.21
C ILE A 200 26.73 -4.56 16.07
N LEU A 201 26.14 -3.36 16.14
CA LEU A 201 25.23 -2.86 15.11
C LEU A 201 25.93 -2.66 13.76
N THR A 202 27.19 -2.19 13.77
CA THR A 202 28.00 -2.09 12.55
C THR A 202 28.26 -3.47 11.94
N GLY A 203 28.53 -4.49 12.76
CA GLY A 203 28.68 -5.87 12.30
C GLY A 203 27.40 -6.41 11.64
N ILE A 204 26.24 -6.17 12.26
CA ILE A 204 24.94 -6.57 11.69
C ILE A 204 24.68 -5.83 10.38
N ALA A 205 25.01 -4.54 10.30
CA ALA A 205 24.89 -3.76 9.06
C ALA A 205 25.74 -4.37 7.92
N ILE A 206 26.99 -4.73 8.19
CA ILE A 206 27.87 -5.37 7.18
C ILE A 206 27.29 -6.70 6.71
N VAL A 207 26.85 -7.57 7.64
CA VAL A 207 26.25 -8.87 7.32
C VAL A 207 24.97 -8.69 6.50
N SER A 208 24.09 -7.77 6.91
CA SER A 208 22.84 -7.50 6.20
C SER A 208 23.10 -6.95 4.80
N GLY A 209 24.08 -6.03 4.66
CA GLY A 209 24.49 -5.47 3.38
C GLY A 209 25.07 -6.53 2.43
N PHE A 210 25.92 -7.42 2.94
CA PHE A 210 26.47 -8.53 2.14
C PHE A 210 25.36 -9.51 1.71
N SER A 211 24.47 -9.89 2.63
CA SER A 211 23.31 -10.74 2.31
C SER A 211 22.39 -10.09 1.28
N LEU A 212 22.18 -8.78 1.36
CA LEU A 212 21.38 -8.02 0.40
C LEU A 212 22.00 -8.06 -1.00
N ILE A 213 23.30 -7.83 -1.12
CA ILE A 213 24.02 -7.93 -2.41
C ILE A 213 23.88 -9.33 -3.00
N LYS A 214 24.03 -10.37 -2.17
CA LYS A 214 23.89 -11.76 -2.62
C LYS A 214 22.45 -12.09 -3.04
N ALA A 215 21.46 -11.61 -2.30
CA ALA A 215 20.04 -11.78 -2.64
C ALA A 215 19.71 -11.07 -3.96
N TRP A 216 20.24 -9.86 -4.17
CA TRP A 216 20.07 -9.10 -5.41
C TRP A 216 20.71 -9.78 -6.61
N GLY A 217 21.94 -10.30 -6.47
CA GLY A 217 22.63 -11.02 -7.54
C GLY A 217 21.81 -12.20 -8.06
N ARG A 218 21.23 -13.00 -7.14
CA ARG A 218 20.35 -14.13 -7.51
C ARG A 218 19.08 -13.72 -8.24
N MET A 219 18.51 -12.56 -7.91
CA MET A 219 17.32 -12.06 -8.61
C MET A 219 17.65 -11.56 -10.01
N LYS A 220 18.83 -10.97 -10.20
CA LYS A 220 19.26 -10.43 -11.50
C LYS A 220 19.40 -11.53 -12.56
N ASP A 221 19.92 -12.69 -12.18
CA ASP A 221 20.13 -13.83 -13.08
C ASP A 221 18.82 -14.53 -13.50
N ASP A 222 17.72 -14.27 -12.79
CA ASP A 222 16.42 -14.91 -13.01
C ASP A 222 15.36 -13.96 -13.65
N ILE A 223 15.63 -12.64 -13.74
CA ILE A 223 14.63 -11.61 -14.11
C ILE A 223 15.07 -10.73 -15.32
N LEU A 224 16.35 -10.71 -15.68
CA LEU A 224 16.92 -9.93 -16.79
C LEU A 224 17.65 -10.84 -17.79
#